data_AF-A0A5C6VK04-F1
#
_entry.id   AF-A0A5C6VK04-F1
#
_cell.length_a   1.000
_cell.length_b   1.000
_cell.length_c   1.000
_cell.angle_alpha   90.00
_cell.angle_beta   90.00
_cell.angle_gamma   90.00
#
_symmetry.space_group_name_H-M   'P 1'
#
loop_
_entity.id
_entity.type
_entity.pdbx_description
1 polymer ?
#
loop_
_entity_poly.entity_id
_entity_poly.type
_entity_poly.pdbx_seq_one_letter_code
_entity_poly.pdbx_strand_id
1 'polypeptide(L)'
;MTGLPGPVYSVPPPRRTGGRVLYLDLDGCLHPDAVYEKPGSGPFIFGYPDHRLFEHARLLDDVLAPYPRVRIVLSTSWVLRYRGSIRRVSRGLTPALRERVVGATFHSRMDLSAFADAPRGFQVWSDVLRRKPEAWLALDDDFENWPGWCEDRLVRTDPILGISAPGALAELKEKLYEMDGHE
;
A
#
# COMPACT_ATOMS: atom_id res chain seq x y z
N MET A 1 33.32 7.49 21.35
CA MET A 1 33.13 6.37 20.42
C MET A 1 32.49 5.21 21.17
N THR A 2 31.18 5.03 21.05
CA THR A 2 30.50 3.80 21.48
C THR A 2 29.74 3.29 20.27
N GLY A 3 30.51 2.88 19.26
CA GLY A 3 29.98 2.14 18.12
C GLY A 3 29.74 0.70 18.55
N LEU A 4 28.61 0.46 19.22
CA LEU A 4 28.03 -0.87 19.22
C LEU A 4 27.23 -0.95 17.92
N PRO A 5 27.65 -1.73 16.91
CA PRO A 5 26.77 -2.05 15.82
C PRO A 5 25.66 -2.90 16.45
N GLY A 6 24.51 -2.26 16.71
CA GLY A 6 23.27 -3.00 16.89
C GLY A 6 23.12 -3.98 15.72
N PRO A 7 22.40 -5.10 15.92
CA PRO A 7 22.23 -6.10 14.86
C PRO A 7 21.92 -5.41 13.54
N VAL A 8 22.84 -5.51 12.60
CA VAL A 8 22.66 -5.02 11.24
C VAL A 8 21.70 -6.01 10.60
N TYR A 9 20.41 -5.86 10.88
CA TYR A 9 19.37 -6.61 10.18
C TYR A 9 19.50 -6.19 8.72
N SER A 10 20.22 -6.98 7.92
CA SER A 10 20.34 -6.75 6.49
C SER A 10 18.96 -7.02 5.88
N VAL A 11 18.14 -5.98 5.84
CA VAL A 11 16.85 -6.04 5.16
C VAL A 11 17.12 -6.38 3.70
N PRO A 12 16.55 -7.48 3.17
CA PRO A 12 16.75 -7.83 1.77
C PRO A 12 16.38 -6.64 0.86
N PRO A 13 17.18 -6.36 -0.18
CA PRO A 13 16.82 -5.32 -1.13
C PRO A 13 15.48 -5.67 -1.80
N PRO A 14 14.67 -4.67 -2.17
CA PRO A 14 13.48 -4.91 -2.96
C PRO A 14 13.81 -5.66 -4.25
N ARG A 15 12.99 -6.65 -4.61
CA ARG A 15 13.18 -7.46 -5.84
C ARG A 15 13.13 -6.64 -7.13
N ARG A 16 12.45 -5.50 -7.09
CA ARG A 16 12.30 -4.56 -8.20
C ARG A 16 12.48 -3.15 -7.67
N THR A 17 13.40 -2.41 -8.28
CA THR A 17 13.71 -1.01 -8.01
C THR A 17 13.29 -0.13 -9.20
N GLY A 18 13.23 1.18 -9.00
CA GLY A 18 12.90 2.14 -10.07
C GLY A 18 11.46 2.07 -10.58
N GLY A 19 11.18 2.85 -11.62
CA GLY A 19 9.86 2.97 -12.25
C GLY A 19 8.83 3.74 -11.41
N ARG A 20 7.57 3.63 -11.82
CA ARG A 20 6.41 4.29 -11.19
C ARG A 20 5.71 3.34 -10.23
N VAL A 21 5.54 3.76 -8.99
CA VAL A 21 5.04 2.90 -7.91
C VAL A 21 3.82 3.49 -7.23
N LEU A 22 2.75 2.71 -7.16
CA LEU A 22 1.63 2.95 -6.26
C LEU A 22 1.81 2.08 -5.00
N TYR A 23 2.00 2.73 -3.85
CA TYR A 23 1.86 2.09 -2.56
C TYR A 23 0.37 1.98 -2.24
N LEU A 24 -0.10 0.77 -1.97
CA LEU A 24 -1.52 0.46 -1.85
C LEU A 24 -1.82 -0.17 -0.49
N ASP A 25 -2.62 0.52 0.33
CA ASP A 25 -3.38 -0.15 1.39
C ASP A 25 -4.61 -0.87 0.80
N LEU A 26 -5.18 -1.78 1.57
CA LEU A 26 -6.36 -2.57 1.24
C LEU A 26 -7.56 -2.10 2.05
N ASP A 27 -7.41 -2.13 3.38
CA ASP A 27 -8.40 -1.67 4.34
C ASP A 27 -8.50 -0.14 4.20
N GLY A 28 -9.71 0.43 4.19
CA GLY A 28 -9.93 1.88 3.97
C GLY A 28 -9.64 2.38 2.56
N CYS A 29 -9.19 1.51 1.64
CA CYS A 29 -8.90 1.85 0.23
C CYS A 29 -9.78 1.07 -0.74
N LEU A 30 -9.74 -0.27 -0.68
CA LEU A 30 -10.47 -1.14 -1.59
C LEU A 30 -11.79 -1.67 -1.00
N HIS A 31 -12.07 -1.30 0.25
CA HIS A 31 -13.21 -1.64 1.08
C HIS A 31 -13.08 -0.88 2.42
N PRO A 32 -14.09 -0.88 3.32
CA PRO A 32 -14.00 -0.25 4.62
C PRO A 32 -12.81 -0.70 5.48
N ASP A 33 -12.26 0.20 6.29
CA ASP A 33 -11.13 0.01 7.21
C ASP A 33 -11.40 -0.99 8.36
N ALA A 34 -12.68 -1.19 8.71
CA ALA A 34 -13.13 -2.06 9.80
C ALA A 34 -12.98 -3.57 9.50
N VAL A 35 -11.75 -3.99 9.19
CA VAL A 35 -11.37 -5.36 8.89
C VAL A 35 -10.82 -6.06 10.12
N TYR A 36 -11.49 -7.13 10.50
CA TYR A 36 -11.12 -7.98 11.63
C TYR A 36 -10.76 -9.38 11.16
N GLU A 37 -10.10 -10.15 12.01
CA GLU A 37 -9.75 -11.54 11.72
C GLU A 37 -10.66 -12.50 12.46
N LYS A 38 -11.27 -13.43 11.71
CA LYS A 38 -11.98 -14.56 12.29
C LYS A 38 -11.07 -15.80 12.26
N PRO A 39 -10.77 -16.42 13.42
CA PRO A 39 -9.95 -17.63 13.47
C PRO A 39 -10.45 -18.70 12.48
N GLY A 40 -9.56 -19.17 11.62
CA GLY A 40 -9.85 -20.21 10.61
C GLY A 40 -10.64 -19.74 9.37
N SER A 41 -11.24 -18.55 9.37
CA SER A 41 -11.96 -18.01 8.20
C SER A 41 -11.19 -16.88 7.49
N GLY A 42 -10.33 -16.17 8.22
CA GLY A 42 -9.55 -15.05 7.69
C GLY A 42 -10.25 -13.70 7.88
N PRO A 43 -9.88 -12.69 7.09
CA PRO A 43 -10.37 -11.32 7.24
C PRO A 43 -11.86 -11.21 6.91
N PHE A 44 -12.55 -10.31 7.60
CA PHE A 44 -13.95 -9.94 7.33
C PHE A 44 -14.21 -8.49 7.77
N ILE A 45 -15.22 -7.86 7.17
CA ILE A 45 -15.64 -6.50 7.52
C ILE A 45 -16.67 -6.56 8.66
N PHE A 46 -16.50 -5.73 9.68
CA PHE A 46 -17.43 -5.61 10.80
C PHE A 46 -18.20 -4.27 10.72
N GLY A 47 -19.50 -4.29 11.03
CA GLY A 47 -20.33 -3.08 11.08
C GLY A 47 -20.89 -2.60 9.73
N TYR A 48 -20.43 -3.15 8.61
CA TYR A 48 -20.83 -2.72 7.25
C TYR A 48 -21.36 -3.91 6.42
N PRO A 49 -22.61 -4.35 6.63
CA PRO A 49 -23.14 -5.59 6.04
C PRO A 49 -23.27 -5.58 4.52
N ASP A 50 -23.38 -4.40 3.91
CA ASP A 50 -23.50 -4.23 2.46
C ASP A 50 -22.14 -4.19 1.74
N HIS A 51 -21.05 -4.13 2.50
CA HIS A 51 -19.69 -4.03 1.98
C HIS A 51 -19.00 -5.39 1.90
N ARG A 52 -18.06 -5.52 0.96
CA ARG A 52 -17.25 -6.73 0.78
C ARG A 52 -15.77 -6.40 0.64
N LEU A 53 -14.92 -7.29 1.15
CA LEU A 53 -13.47 -7.18 0.91
C LEU A 53 -13.19 -7.10 -0.59
N PHE A 54 -12.35 -6.14 -0.97
CA PHE A 54 -11.91 -5.89 -2.35
C PHE A 54 -13.03 -5.42 -3.31
N GLU A 55 -14.15 -4.91 -2.82
CA GLU A 55 -15.25 -4.45 -3.67
C GLU A 55 -14.85 -3.38 -4.70
N HIS A 56 -13.84 -2.56 -4.39
CA HIS A 56 -13.34 -1.53 -5.32
C HIS A 56 -12.12 -1.97 -6.13
N ALA A 57 -11.71 -3.25 -6.09
CA ALA A 57 -10.56 -3.71 -6.88
C ALA A 57 -10.76 -3.54 -8.40
N ARG A 58 -11.99 -3.67 -8.89
CA ARG A 58 -12.33 -3.40 -10.31
C ARG A 58 -12.24 -1.91 -10.66
N LEU A 59 -12.66 -1.03 -9.75
CA LEU A 59 -12.51 0.40 -9.96
C LEU A 59 -11.02 0.78 -10.05
N LEU A 60 -10.16 0.17 -9.23
CA LEU A 60 -8.72 0.38 -9.33
C LEU A 60 -8.13 -0.18 -10.65
N ASP A 61 -8.62 -1.32 -11.16
CA ASP A 61 -8.25 -1.81 -12.50
C ASP A 61 -8.51 -0.72 -13.55
N ASP A 62 -9.72 -0.15 -13.56
CA ASP A 62 -10.15 0.85 -14.53
C ASP A 62 -9.32 2.14 -14.43
N VAL A 63 -9.01 2.58 -13.20
CA VAL A 63 -8.17 3.76 -12.95
C VAL A 63 -6.73 3.54 -13.42
N LEU A 64 -6.18 2.33 -13.27
CA LEU A 64 -4.81 2.01 -13.67
C LEU A 64 -4.68 1.55 -15.12
N ALA A 65 -5.78 1.31 -15.83
CA ALA A 65 -5.78 0.85 -17.22
C ALA A 65 -4.99 1.78 -18.17
N PRO A 66 -5.11 3.12 -18.08
CA PRO A 66 -4.31 4.04 -18.90
C PRO A 66 -2.81 4.03 -18.58
N TYR A 67 -2.41 3.50 -17.41
CA TYR A 67 -1.06 3.60 -16.87
C TYR A 67 -0.39 2.22 -16.73
N PRO A 68 -0.06 1.53 -17.83
CA PRO A 68 0.45 0.14 -17.79
C PRO A 68 1.82 0.01 -17.10
N ARG A 69 2.56 1.11 -16.96
CA ARG A 69 3.89 1.12 -16.30
C ARG A 69 3.82 1.22 -14.78
N VAL A 70 2.65 1.54 -14.22
CA VAL A 70 2.46 1.66 -12.76
C VAL A 70 2.47 0.27 -12.13
N ARG A 71 3.40 0.09 -11.20
CA ARG A 71 3.58 -1.11 -10.38
C ARG A 71 3.00 -0.88 -8.99
N ILE A 72 2.55 -1.94 -8.34
CA ILE A 72 1.96 -1.90 -7.00
C ILE A 72 2.95 -2.44 -5.97
N VAL A 73 3.10 -1.71 -4.86
CA VAL A 73 3.72 -2.19 -3.63
C VAL A 73 2.67 -2.20 -2.54
N LEU A 74 2.50 -3.33 -1.87
CA LEU A 74 1.50 -3.46 -0.81
C LEU A 74 2.00 -2.77 0.48
N SER A 75 1.27 -1.75 0.93
CA SER A 75 1.50 -0.98 2.16
C SER A 75 0.28 -1.12 3.06
N THR A 76 0.01 -2.34 3.51
CA THR A 76 -1.20 -2.69 4.27
C THR A 76 -0.86 -3.46 5.53
N SER A 77 -1.68 -3.35 6.58
CA SER A 77 -1.52 -4.14 7.83
C SER A 77 -1.45 -5.66 7.56
N TRP A 78 -2.04 -6.13 6.46
CA TRP A 78 -2.04 -7.54 6.06
C TRP A 78 -0.64 -8.09 5.75
N VAL A 79 0.34 -7.24 5.46
CA VAL A 79 1.72 -7.69 5.24
C VAL A 79 2.32 -8.30 6.50
N LEU A 80 1.91 -7.85 7.69
CA LEU A 80 2.32 -8.44 8.96
C LEU A 80 1.59 -9.76 9.21
N ARG A 81 0.26 -9.77 9.04
CA ARG A 81 -0.60 -10.98 9.14
C ARG A 81 -0.04 -12.14 8.32
N TYR A 82 0.38 -11.87 7.09
CA TYR A 82 0.89 -12.88 6.17
C TYR A 82 2.42 -12.94 6.07
N ARG A 83 3.15 -12.35 7.03
CA ARG A 83 4.62 -12.38 7.12
C ARG A 83 5.34 -11.99 5.81
N GLY A 84 4.84 -10.97 5.13
CA GLY A 84 5.36 -10.45 3.87
C GLY A 84 5.04 -11.32 2.65
N SER A 85 4.14 -12.31 2.77
CA SER A 85 3.74 -13.16 1.65
C SER A 85 2.85 -12.40 0.67
N ILE A 86 3.46 -11.79 -0.34
CA ILE A 86 2.75 -11.05 -1.41
C ILE A 86 1.60 -11.87 -2.00
N ARG A 87 1.83 -13.15 -2.33
CA ARG A 87 0.79 -14.05 -2.86
C ARG A 87 -0.44 -14.18 -1.95
N ARG A 88 -0.26 -14.15 -0.63
CA ARG A 88 -1.38 -14.24 0.32
C ARG A 88 -2.10 -12.90 0.47
N VAL A 89 -1.34 -11.82 0.60
CA VAL A 89 -1.89 -10.46 0.75
C VAL A 89 -2.67 -10.06 -0.50
N SER A 90 -2.15 -10.31 -1.69
CA SER A 90 -2.77 -9.90 -2.96
C SER A 90 -3.87 -10.83 -3.46
N ARG A 91 -4.23 -11.90 -2.72
CA ARG A 91 -5.12 -12.96 -3.23
C ARG A 91 -6.48 -12.43 -3.68
N GLY A 92 -7.04 -11.46 -2.97
CA GLY A 92 -8.34 -10.88 -3.27
C GLY A 92 -8.34 -9.84 -4.40
N LEU A 93 -7.16 -9.34 -4.80
CA LEU A 93 -7.04 -8.45 -5.94
C LEU A 93 -7.41 -9.17 -7.24
N THR A 94 -7.82 -8.41 -8.26
CA THR A 94 -8.07 -8.95 -9.59
C THR A 94 -6.77 -9.50 -10.23
N PRO A 95 -6.85 -10.38 -11.24
CA PRO A 95 -5.66 -10.85 -11.94
C PRO A 95 -4.75 -9.72 -12.44
N ALA A 96 -5.34 -8.67 -13.04
CA ALA A 96 -4.61 -7.54 -13.59
C ALA A 96 -3.88 -6.72 -12.51
N LEU A 97 -4.53 -6.42 -11.37
CA LEU A 97 -3.84 -5.81 -10.24
C LEU A 97 -2.73 -6.70 -9.68
N ARG A 98 -2.97 -8.01 -9.52
CA ARG A 98 -1.96 -8.95 -8.99
C ARG A 98 -0.69 -8.99 -9.84
N GLU A 99 -0.82 -8.92 -11.17
CA GLU A 99 0.31 -8.87 -12.09
C GLU A 99 1.16 -7.61 -11.92
N ARG A 100 0.55 -6.51 -11.47
CA ARG A 100 1.25 -5.25 -11.16
C ARG A 100 1.97 -5.29 -9.81
N VAL A 101 1.65 -6.22 -8.92
CA VAL A 101 2.26 -6.27 -7.57
C VAL A 101 3.72 -6.75 -7.66
N VAL A 102 4.65 -5.87 -7.31
CA VAL A 102 6.11 -6.15 -7.35
C VAL A 102 6.74 -6.28 -5.98
N GLY A 103 5.99 -6.00 -4.90
CA GLY A 103 6.54 -5.95 -3.55
C GLY A 103 5.50 -5.71 -2.47
N ALA A 104 6.01 -5.68 -1.24
CA ALA A 104 5.34 -5.17 -0.05
C ALA A 104 6.35 -4.33 0.73
N THR A 105 5.89 -3.41 1.57
CA THR A 105 6.75 -2.59 2.44
C THR A 105 7.43 -3.42 3.52
N PHE A 106 6.85 -4.56 3.91
CA PHE A 106 7.41 -5.50 4.89
C PHE A 106 8.01 -6.76 4.25
N HIS A 107 9.13 -7.23 4.83
CA HIS A 107 9.71 -8.54 4.59
C HIS A 107 9.92 -9.26 5.92
N SER A 108 9.74 -10.58 5.97
CA SER A 108 9.93 -11.42 7.17
C SER A 108 11.33 -11.41 7.82
N ARG A 109 12.28 -10.66 7.26
CA ARG A 109 13.65 -10.47 7.79
C ARG A 109 13.85 -9.06 8.37
N MET A 110 12.84 -8.20 8.26
CA MET A 110 12.79 -6.93 8.98
C MET A 110 12.41 -7.20 10.43
N ASP A 111 12.80 -6.28 11.30
CA ASP A 111 12.30 -6.26 12.67
C ASP A 111 10.78 -6.00 12.65
N LEU A 112 10.02 -6.93 13.22
CA LEU A 112 8.57 -6.87 13.19
C LEU A 112 8.01 -5.79 14.12
N SER A 113 8.61 -5.59 15.29
CA SER A 113 8.15 -4.56 16.24
C SER A 113 8.44 -3.19 15.66
N ALA A 114 9.68 -2.94 15.24
CA ALA A 114 10.07 -1.66 14.70
C ALA A 114 9.26 -1.27 13.44
N PHE A 115 8.87 -2.25 12.61
CA PHE A 115 7.98 -2.00 11.47
C PHE A 115 6.55 -1.68 11.93
N ALA A 116 6.00 -2.45 12.88
CA ALA A 116 4.64 -2.27 13.37
C ALA A 116 4.46 -0.95 14.16
N ASP A 117 5.49 -0.53 14.88
CA ASP A 117 5.50 0.69 15.69
C ASP A 117 5.72 1.95 14.84
N ALA A 118 6.18 1.81 13.58
CA ALA A 118 6.38 2.93 12.67
C ALA A 118 5.05 3.39 12.05
N PRO A 119 4.75 4.71 11.99
CA PRO A 119 3.58 5.22 11.27
C PRO A 119 3.57 4.79 9.80
N ARG A 120 2.38 4.66 9.20
CA ARG A 120 2.20 4.17 7.83
C ARG A 120 3.08 4.91 6.82
N GLY A 121 3.10 6.25 6.87
CA GLY A 121 3.93 7.06 5.99
C GLY A 121 5.43 6.77 6.11
N PHE A 122 5.93 6.45 7.31
CA PHE A 122 7.33 6.05 7.51
C PHE A 122 7.62 4.63 7.00
N GLN A 123 6.67 3.70 7.06
CA GLN A 123 6.82 2.37 6.45
C GLN A 123 6.95 2.49 4.93
N VAL A 124 6.12 3.32 4.30
CA VAL A 124 6.20 3.65 2.86
C VAL A 124 7.53 4.32 2.54
N TRP A 125 7.90 5.37 3.27
CA TRP A 125 9.14 6.10 3.05
C TRP A 125 10.39 5.20 3.15
N SER A 126 10.43 4.29 4.13
CA SER A 126 11.51 3.32 4.28
C SER A 126 11.65 2.39 3.06
N ASP A 127 10.53 1.97 2.44
CA ASP A 127 10.57 1.22 1.19
C ASP A 127 10.97 2.11 -0.01
N VAL A 128 10.50 3.37 -0.08
CA VAL A 128 10.91 4.34 -1.11
C VAL A 128 12.43 4.51 -1.15
N LEU A 129 13.09 4.70 0.00
CA LEU A 129 14.54 4.86 0.08
C LEU A 129 15.31 3.63 -0.45
N ARG A 130 14.77 2.43 -0.24
CA ARG A 130 15.37 1.18 -0.71
C ARG A 130 15.03 0.88 -2.17
N ARG A 131 13.81 1.18 -2.60
CA ARG A 131 13.26 0.86 -3.92
C ARG A 131 13.66 1.89 -4.98
N LYS A 132 13.87 3.14 -4.57
CA LYS A 132 14.25 4.26 -5.43
C LYS A 132 13.35 4.39 -6.67
N PRO A 133 12.01 4.50 -6.51
CA PRO A 133 11.12 4.75 -7.64
C PRO A 133 11.45 6.09 -8.31
N GLU A 134 11.20 6.18 -9.61
CA GLU A 134 11.31 7.44 -10.37
C GLU A 134 10.21 8.42 -9.96
N ALA A 135 9.01 7.90 -9.73
CA ALA A 135 7.87 8.63 -9.18
C ALA A 135 6.96 7.67 -8.42
N TRP A 136 6.24 8.17 -7.43
CA TRP A 136 5.38 7.32 -6.60
C TRP A 136 4.22 8.08 -5.99
N LEU A 137 3.18 7.33 -5.61
CA LEU A 137 2.03 7.77 -4.83
C LEU A 137 1.72 6.72 -3.76
N ALA A 138 1.12 7.14 -2.66
CA ALA A 138 0.48 6.25 -1.69
C ALA A 138 -1.03 6.44 -1.76
N LEU A 139 -1.79 5.34 -1.72
CA LEU A 139 -3.23 5.33 -1.60
C LEU A 139 -3.56 4.67 -0.27
N ASP A 140 -4.03 5.47 0.68
CA ASP A 140 -4.15 5.11 2.09
C ASP A 140 -5.20 6.00 2.77
N ASP A 141 -5.97 5.45 3.72
CA ASP A 141 -6.85 6.25 4.58
C ASP A 141 -6.11 6.72 5.85
N ASP A 142 -5.03 6.03 6.25
CA ASP A 142 -4.19 6.41 7.37
C ASP A 142 -3.25 7.55 6.95
N PHE A 143 -3.62 8.77 7.35
CA PHE A 143 -2.84 9.99 7.13
C PHE A 143 -2.09 10.42 8.41
N GLU A 144 -2.20 9.68 9.51
CA GLU A 144 -1.66 10.10 10.79
C GLU A 144 -0.13 10.06 10.80
N ASN A 145 0.48 11.16 11.25
CA ASN A 145 1.94 11.30 11.36
C ASN A 145 2.68 11.03 10.02
N TRP A 146 2.04 11.33 8.89
CA TRP A 146 2.68 11.25 7.60
C TRP A 146 3.86 12.23 7.53
N PRO A 147 5.03 11.82 7.00
CA PRO A 147 6.17 12.73 6.92
C PRO A 147 5.86 13.91 5.98
N GLY A 148 6.02 15.14 6.46
CA GLY A 148 5.64 16.34 5.72
C GLY A 148 6.37 16.54 4.37
N TRP A 149 7.53 15.91 4.17
CA TRP A 149 8.25 15.94 2.88
C TRP A 149 7.69 14.97 1.82
N CYS A 150 6.68 14.18 2.18
CA CYS A 150 6.01 13.27 1.25
C CYS A 150 4.49 13.24 1.45
N GLU A 151 3.92 14.26 2.09
CA GLU A 151 2.48 14.42 2.28
C GLU A 151 1.76 14.66 0.94
N ASP A 152 2.41 15.39 0.02
CA ASP A 152 1.95 15.61 -1.36
C ASP A 152 1.85 14.31 -2.19
N ARG A 153 2.44 13.21 -1.72
CA ARG A 153 2.40 11.90 -2.39
C ARG A 153 1.27 11.01 -1.89
N LEU A 154 0.60 11.37 -0.79
CA LEU A 154 -0.56 10.65 -0.29
C LEU A 154 -1.80 11.07 -1.07
N VAL A 155 -2.56 10.08 -1.51
CA VAL A 155 -3.96 10.21 -1.91
C VAL A 155 -4.78 9.66 -0.77
N ARG A 156 -5.38 10.56 0.00
CA ARG A 156 -6.14 10.17 1.19
C ARG A 156 -7.51 9.63 0.76
N THR A 157 -7.82 8.42 1.17
CA THR A 157 -9.16 7.83 0.96
C THR A 157 -10.10 8.11 2.12
N ASP A 158 -11.40 7.94 1.87
CA ASP A 158 -12.40 7.86 2.94
C ASP A 158 -12.33 6.45 3.56
N PRO A 159 -12.33 6.30 4.90
CA PRO A 159 -12.15 4.99 5.54
C PRO A 159 -13.28 3.99 5.26
N ILE A 160 -14.44 4.43 4.78
CA ILE A 160 -15.58 3.57 4.45
C ILE A 160 -15.73 3.41 2.93
N LEU A 161 -15.75 4.52 2.20
CA LEU A 161 -15.94 4.52 0.75
C LEU A 161 -14.67 4.17 -0.03
N GLY A 162 -13.51 4.23 0.62
CA GLY A 162 -12.21 4.00 0.00
C GLY A 162 -11.99 4.87 -1.23
N ILE A 163 -11.46 4.25 -2.29
CA ILE A 163 -11.24 4.92 -3.58
C ILE A 163 -12.52 5.32 -4.31
N SER A 164 -13.70 4.85 -3.88
CA SER A 164 -14.96 5.24 -4.52
C SER A 164 -15.46 6.61 -4.07
N ALA A 165 -14.88 7.18 -3.00
CA ALA A 165 -15.12 8.56 -2.61
C ALA A 165 -14.76 9.51 -3.78
N PRO A 166 -15.67 10.38 -4.24
CA PRO A 166 -15.45 11.18 -5.44
C PRO A 166 -14.19 12.04 -5.40
N GLY A 167 -13.87 12.62 -4.23
CA GLY A 167 -12.65 13.43 -4.03
C GLY A 167 -11.38 12.60 -4.18
N ALA A 168 -11.29 11.47 -3.47
CA ALA A 168 -10.15 10.57 -3.54
C ALA A 168 -9.95 9.99 -4.96
N LEU A 169 -11.04 9.64 -5.64
CA LEU A 169 -10.98 9.13 -7.02
C LEU A 169 -10.47 10.19 -8.01
N ALA A 170 -10.92 11.44 -7.85
CA ALA A 170 -10.50 12.54 -8.70
C ALA A 170 -9.01 12.86 -8.47
N GLU A 171 -8.59 12.98 -7.21
CA GLU A 171 -7.20 13.23 -6.83
C GLU A 171 -6.27 12.11 -7.30
N LEU A 172 -6.67 10.84 -7.15
CA LEU A 172 -5.90 9.71 -7.65
C LEU A 172 -5.67 9.80 -9.16
N LYS A 173 -6.72 10.13 -9.93
CA LYS A 173 -6.63 10.24 -11.39
C LYS A 173 -5.71 11.38 -11.81
N GLU A 174 -5.80 12.53 -11.15
CA GLU A 174 -4.94 13.70 -11.40
C GLU A 174 -3.47 13.37 -11.12
N LYS A 175 -3.17 12.86 -9.92
CA LYS A 175 -1.79 12.53 -9.56
C LYS A 175 -1.22 11.38 -10.38
N LEU A 176 -2.03 10.40 -10.80
CA LEU A 176 -1.57 9.35 -11.73
C LEU A 176 -1.21 9.92 -13.11
N TYR A 177 -2.00 10.89 -13.61
CA TYR A 177 -1.73 11.57 -14.86
C TYR A 177 -0.41 12.33 -14.81
N GLU A 178 -0.18 13.12 -13.75
CA GLU A 178 1.09 13.80 -13.49
C GLU A 178 2.26 12.80 -13.37
N MET A 179 2.05 11.72 -12.62
CA MET A 179 3.08 10.70 -12.39
C MET A 179 3.50 10.00 -13.69
N ASP A 180 2.60 9.76 -14.66
CA ASP A 180 2.97 9.09 -15.92
C ASP A 180 3.84 9.96 -16.84
N GLY A 181 3.89 11.28 -16.59
CA GLY A 181 4.73 12.22 -17.33
C GLY A 181 4.07 12.78 -18.58
N HIS A 182 2.76 13.03 -18.52
CA HIS A 182 2.07 13.86 -19.51
C HIS A 182 2.25 15.34 -19.13
N GLU A 183 3.32 15.96 -19.64
CA GLU A 183 3.39 17.42 -19.82
C GLU A 183 2.89 17.80 -21.21
#